data_AF-A0A261B487-F1
#
_entry.id   AF-A0A261B487-F1
#
_cell.length_a   1.000
_cell.length_b   1.000
_cell.length_c   1.000
_cell.angle_alpha   90.00
_cell.angle_beta   90.00
_cell.angle_gamma   90.00
#
_symmetry.space_group_name_H-M   'P 1'
#
loop_
_entity.id
_entity.type
_entity.pdbx_description
1 polymer ?
#
loop_
_entity_poly.entity_id
_entity_poly.type
_entity_poly.pdbx_seq_one_letter_code
_entity_poly.pdbx_strand_id
1 'polypeptide(L)'
;MEPLFLLLKLPDVVLRLVAAYFGTKEKIYFSLCSKNSAKRIQRLNIRVGEFLCAIGSEISVSLKFDDLHAISMIFPPVDQPVNQYPIPLPLPVAFRFTTAVGQSGETKETHSFQNMPSLKEFLGHLSTIFHCKNVAILPLHGSEQYTYAGLFKGIVRNMWCDTTCHDYILRILSLDNNPFECNWQFRKSVLKYKLDALQLWAKTLDAYEILFDMDIKQIDILAVQQFSPKLNFFIRKWIEGETNVNLESLVMQFQERELSANYQETILSGIEHQVVSEKEEFEPICKSIPWELLDSVVAMYDIRRKTDERRATIKFDRFSRAIRFKLIVWK
;
A
#
# COMPACT_ATOMS: atom_id res chain seq x y z
N MET A 1 4.92 41.42 -11.69
CA MET A 1 5.78 40.87 -12.75
C MET A 1 4.87 40.21 -13.77
N GLU A 2 4.79 40.76 -14.99
CA GLU A 2 4.04 40.12 -16.08
C GLU A 2 4.73 38.81 -16.48
N PRO A 3 3.97 37.72 -16.76
CA PRO A 3 4.58 36.47 -17.20
C PRO A 3 5.20 36.66 -18.60
N LEU A 4 6.50 36.37 -18.71
CA LEU A 4 7.34 36.50 -19.92
C LEU A 4 6.95 35.57 -21.10
N PHE A 5 5.96 34.69 -20.93
CA PHE A 5 5.58 33.70 -21.94
C PHE A 5 4.48 34.22 -22.87
N LEU A 6 4.82 34.55 -24.12
CA LEU A 6 3.89 35.04 -25.17
C LEU A 6 2.69 34.10 -25.41
N LEU A 7 2.88 32.79 -25.25
CA LEU A 7 1.80 31.79 -25.32
C LEU A 7 0.66 32.09 -24.35
N LEU A 8 0.94 32.60 -23.15
CA LEU A 8 -0.09 32.88 -22.14
C LEU A 8 -0.97 34.10 -22.48
N LYS A 9 -0.61 34.88 -23.51
CA LYS A 9 -1.38 36.02 -24.02
C LYS A 9 -2.39 35.62 -25.11
N LEU A 10 -2.38 34.37 -25.57
CA LEU A 10 -3.31 33.88 -26.58
C LEU A 10 -4.76 33.77 -26.04
N PRO A 11 -5.77 33.86 -26.91
CA PRO A 11 -7.17 33.63 -26.52
C PRO A 11 -7.36 32.26 -25.88
N ASP A 12 -8.28 32.16 -24.91
CA ASP A 12 -8.46 30.95 -24.11
C ASP A 12 -8.82 29.72 -24.96
N VAL A 13 -9.53 29.91 -26.08
CA VAL A 13 -9.86 28.84 -27.04
C VAL A 13 -8.59 28.27 -27.69
N VAL A 14 -7.67 29.15 -28.13
CA VAL A 14 -6.40 28.75 -28.75
C VAL A 14 -5.52 28.04 -27.74
N LEU A 15 -5.44 28.55 -26.51
CA LEU A 15 -4.70 27.92 -25.42
C LEU A 15 -5.21 26.53 -25.07
N ARG A 16 -6.53 26.31 -25.11
CA ARG A 16 -7.11 24.98 -24.89
C ARG A 16 -6.74 24.01 -26.00
N LEU A 17 -6.80 24.44 -27.25
CA LEU A 17 -6.39 23.62 -28.39
C LEU A 17 -4.92 23.24 -28.29
N VAL A 18 -4.04 24.22 -28.07
CA VAL A 18 -2.60 23.98 -27.87
C VAL A 18 -2.36 23.00 -26.72
N ALA A 19 -3.04 23.19 -25.59
CA ALA A 19 -2.92 22.29 -24.44
C ALA A 19 -3.44 20.87 -24.70
N ALA A 20 -4.44 20.70 -25.58
CA ALA A 20 -4.93 19.38 -25.97
C ALA A 20 -3.87 18.59 -26.77
N TYR A 21 -3.10 19.28 -27.62
CA TYR A 21 -2.03 18.69 -28.44
C TYR A 21 -0.72 18.43 -27.69
N PHE A 22 -0.56 18.94 -26.48
CA PHE A 22 0.61 18.66 -25.65
C PHE A 22 0.74 17.16 -25.33
N GLY A 23 1.96 16.63 -25.33
CA GLY A 23 2.23 15.35 -24.69
C GLY A 23 2.01 15.43 -23.17
N THR A 24 1.95 14.30 -22.49
CA THR A 24 1.70 14.28 -21.04
C THR A 24 2.74 15.04 -20.25
N LYS A 25 4.00 15.00 -20.70
CA LYS A 25 5.11 15.79 -20.15
C LYS A 25 4.80 17.28 -20.20
N GLU A 26 4.47 17.78 -21.39
CA GLU A 26 4.17 19.18 -21.64
C GLU A 26 2.91 19.63 -20.88
N LYS A 27 1.91 18.74 -20.75
CA LYS A 27 0.72 18.98 -19.92
C LYS A 27 1.11 19.17 -18.45
N ILE A 28 1.97 18.33 -17.89
CA ILE A 28 2.46 18.47 -16.51
C ILE A 28 3.23 19.79 -16.37
N TYR A 29 4.19 20.09 -17.23
CA TYR A 29 4.95 21.34 -17.14
C TYR A 29 4.08 22.58 -17.26
N PHE A 30 3.20 22.62 -18.26
CA PHE A 30 2.30 23.74 -18.46
C PHE A 30 1.42 23.96 -17.22
N SER A 31 0.92 22.87 -16.63
CA SER A 31 0.08 22.95 -15.42
C SER A 31 0.81 23.55 -14.21
N LEU A 32 2.14 23.41 -14.13
CA LEU A 32 2.97 23.94 -13.04
C LEU A 32 3.31 25.42 -13.21
N CYS A 33 3.10 26.01 -14.39
CA CYS A 33 3.39 27.42 -14.64
C CYS A 33 2.45 28.38 -13.88
N SER A 34 1.17 28.02 -13.70
CA SER A 34 0.20 28.85 -12.98
C SER A 34 -1.08 28.09 -12.63
N LYS A 35 -1.85 28.60 -11.66
CA LYS A 35 -3.21 28.09 -11.34
C LYS A 35 -4.14 28.09 -12.56
N ASN A 36 -4.01 29.06 -13.45
CA ASN A 36 -4.84 29.14 -14.66
C ASN A 36 -4.43 28.06 -15.69
N SER A 37 -3.13 27.79 -15.82
CA SER A 37 -2.64 26.71 -16.66
C SER A 37 -3.07 25.34 -16.13
N ALA A 38 -3.00 25.12 -14.81
CA ALA A 38 -3.51 23.92 -14.16
C ALA A 38 -5.00 23.69 -14.46
N LYS A 39 -5.84 24.72 -14.29
CA LYS A 39 -7.28 24.66 -14.63
C LYS A 39 -7.52 24.33 -16.09
N ARG A 40 -6.66 24.74 -17.01
CA ARG A 40 -6.78 24.42 -18.45
C ARG A 40 -6.52 22.95 -18.71
N ILE A 41 -5.45 22.38 -18.14
CA ILE A 41 -5.19 20.94 -18.24
C ILE A 41 -6.32 20.14 -17.60
N GLN A 42 -6.78 20.55 -16.41
CA GLN A 42 -7.91 19.92 -15.74
C GLN A 42 -9.17 19.89 -16.63
N ARG A 43 -9.45 20.96 -17.39
CA ARG A 43 -10.61 21.04 -18.31
C ARG A 43 -10.52 20.10 -19.50
N LEU A 44 -9.34 19.53 -19.80
CA LEU A 44 -9.22 18.48 -20.82
C LEU A 44 -9.90 17.17 -20.38
N ASN A 45 -10.27 17.05 -19.09
CA ASN A 45 -11.00 15.90 -18.55
C ASN A 45 -10.28 14.56 -18.80
N ILE A 46 -8.95 14.59 -18.82
CA ILE A 46 -8.11 13.41 -18.90
C ILE A 46 -8.26 12.66 -17.58
N ARG A 47 -8.60 11.37 -17.63
CA ARG A 47 -8.79 10.54 -16.45
C ARG A 47 -7.65 9.54 -16.35
N VAL A 48 -7.05 9.46 -15.17
CA VAL A 48 -6.11 8.41 -14.81
C VAL A 48 -6.75 7.56 -13.72
N GLY A 49 -6.71 6.24 -13.90
CA GLY A 49 -7.28 5.29 -12.94
C GLY A 49 -6.55 5.31 -11.60
N GLU A 50 -5.21 5.26 -11.65
CA GLU A 50 -4.37 5.22 -10.46
C GLU A 50 -2.97 5.82 -10.73
N PHE A 51 -2.39 6.47 -9.72
CA PHE A 51 -0.95 6.75 -9.67
C PHE A 51 -0.25 5.78 -8.74
N LEU A 52 0.91 5.28 -9.14
CA LEU A 52 1.78 4.48 -8.27
C LEU A 52 3.04 5.27 -7.93
N CYS A 53 3.18 5.64 -6.66
CA CYS A 53 4.34 6.32 -6.09
C CYS A 53 5.23 5.31 -5.37
N ALA A 54 6.27 4.80 -6.04
CA ALA A 54 7.26 3.94 -5.40
C ALA A 54 8.29 4.78 -4.65
N ILE A 55 8.61 4.44 -3.40
CA ILE A 55 9.56 5.15 -2.55
C ILE A 55 10.62 4.14 -2.17
N GLY A 56 11.87 4.30 -2.58
CA GLY A 56 13.00 3.44 -2.22
C GLY A 56 14.31 4.24 -2.16
N SER A 57 15.42 3.63 -2.58
CA SER A 57 16.67 4.36 -2.87
C SER A 57 16.49 5.46 -3.93
N GLU A 58 15.57 5.23 -4.86
CA GLU A 58 14.98 6.23 -5.73
C GLU A 58 13.48 6.29 -5.43
N ILE A 59 12.90 7.49 -5.41
CA ILE A 59 11.45 7.64 -5.44
C ILE A 59 11.02 7.71 -6.92
N SER A 60 9.87 7.15 -7.26
CA SER A 60 9.27 7.25 -8.58
C SER A 60 7.77 7.43 -8.51
N VAL A 61 7.22 8.29 -9.35
CA VAL A 61 5.76 8.40 -9.54
C VAL A 61 5.44 7.97 -10.95
N SER A 62 4.62 6.93 -11.06
CA SER A 62 4.15 6.36 -12.32
C SER A 62 2.67 6.61 -12.58
N LEU A 63 2.39 7.00 -13.82
CA LEU A 63 1.05 7.24 -14.33
C LEU A 63 0.76 6.21 -15.42
N LYS A 64 -0.37 5.52 -15.30
CA LYS A 64 -0.90 4.66 -16.38
C LYS A 64 -2.02 5.42 -17.08
N PHE A 65 -1.83 5.70 -18.36
CA PHE A 65 -2.89 6.19 -19.24
C PHE A 65 -3.25 5.07 -20.22
N ASP A 66 -4.48 5.07 -20.72
CA ASP A 66 -4.93 4.06 -21.68
C ASP A 66 -4.12 4.10 -23.01
N ASP A 67 -3.48 5.24 -23.29
CA ASP A 67 -2.77 5.58 -24.52
C ASP A 67 -1.27 5.89 -24.33
N LEU A 68 -0.76 5.98 -23.09
CA LEU A 68 0.65 6.27 -22.81
C LEU A 68 1.32 5.22 -21.91
N HIS A 69 2.53 4.86 -22.34
CA HIS A 69 3.51 4.15 -21.54
C HIS A 69 3.89 4.90 -20.25
N ALA A 70 4.32 4.14 -19.23
CA ALA A 70 4.56 4.65 -17.89
C ALA A 70 5.61 5.78 -17.84
N ILE A 71 5.20 6.94 -17.34
CA ILE A 71 6.09 8.06 -17.00
C ILE A 71 6.61 7.84 -15.60
N SER A 72 7.92 7.82 -15.37
CA SER A 72 8.52 7.72 -14.04
C SER A 72 9.23 9.04 -13.69
N MET A 73 8.99 9.62 -12.53
CA MET A 73 9.71 10.81 -12.06
C MET A 73 10.72 10.43 -11.00
N ILE A 74 12.03 10.55 -11.24
CA ILE A 74 13.08 10.04 -10.35
C ILE A 74 13.59 11.12 -9.40
N PHE A 75 13.91 10.69 -8.18
CA PHE A 75 14.42 11.50 -7.09
C PHE A 75 15.80 10.94 -6.75
N PRO A 76 16.90 11.64 -7.04
CA PRO A 76 18.22 11.22 -6.62
C PRO A 76 18.28 11.28 -5.09
N PRO A 77 19.02 10.35 -4.45
CA PRO A 77 19.22 10.38 -3.02
C PRO A 77 19.84 11.73 -2.64
N VAL A 78 19.33 12.34 -1.56
CA VAL A 78 19.99 13.50 -0.99
C VAL A 78 21.20 12.95 -0.25
N ASP A 79 22.41 13.43 -0.57
CA ASP A 79 23.60 13.21 0.24
C ASP A 79 23.39 13.91 1.60
N GLN A 80 22.69 13.26 2.51
CA GLN A 80 22.48 13.75 3.88
C GLN A 80 23.33 12.94 4.86
N PRO A 81 23.90 13.60 5.88
CA PRO A 81 24.67 12.92 6.90
C PRO A 81 23.81 11.88 7.63
N VAL A 82 24.42 10.75 7.97
CA VAL A 82 23.82 9.51 8.55
C VAL A 82 22.99 9.75 9.84
N ASN A 83 22.95 10.96 10.39
CA ASN A 83 22.33 11.28 11.68
C ASN A 83 21.01 12.08 11.58
N GLN A 84 20.41 12.27 10.40
CA GLN A 84 19.16 13.04 10.23
C GLN A 84 17.92 12.20 9.87
N TYR A 85 17.83 10.97 10.37
CA TYR A 85 16.67 10.11 10.12
C TYR A 85 15.51 10.34 11.13
N PRO A 86 14.25 10.44 10.65
CA PRO A 86 13.81 10.25 9.27
C PRO A 86 13.80 11.57 8.47
N ILE A 87 14.19 11.48 7.20
CA ILE A 87 14.30 12.61 6.28
C ILE A 87 12.93 12.90 5.64
N PRO A 88 12.48 14.15 5.49
CA PRO A 88 11.29 14.47 4.71
C PRO A 88 11.42 13.97 3.27
N LEU A 89 10.35 13.41 2.70
CA LEU A 89 10.34 12.99 1.31
C LEU A 89 10.69 14.18 0.39
N PRO A 90 11.76 14.07 -0.43
CA PRO A 90 12.14 15.14 -1.35
C PRO A 90 11.08 15.34 -2.44
N LEU A 91 11.22 16.43 -3.19
CA LEU A 91 10.45 16.64 -4.42
C LEU A 91 11.14 15.95 -5.60
N PRO A 92 10.40 15.57 -6.66
CA PRO A 92 11.02 15.06 -7.86
C PRO A 92 11.96 16.13 -8.44
N VAL A 93 13.04 15.71 -9.10
CA VAL A 93 13.99 16.64 -9.76
C VAL A 93 14.31 16.24 -11.20
N ALA A 94 13.82 15.09 -11.66
CA ALA A 94 13.97 14.64 -13.04
C ALA A 94 12.77 13.82 -13.51
N PHE A 95 12.52 13.85 -14.83
CA PHE A 95 11.60 12.93 -15.51
C PHE A 95 12.40 11.84 -16.22
N ARG A 96 11.92 10.60 -16.15
CA ARG A 96 12.35 9.47 -16.99
C ARG A 96 11.11 8.91 -17.70
N PHE A 97 11.20 8.77 -19.02
CA PHE A 97 10.18 8.11 -19.82
C PHE A 97 10.57 6.66 -20.04
N THR A 98 9.64 5.74 -19.80
CA THR A 98 9.83 4.33 -20.10
C THR A 98 8.75 3.89 -21.08
N THR A 99 9.14 3.56 -22.31
CA THR A 99 8.28 2.87 -23.28
C THR A 99 8.46 1.37 -23.10
N ALA A 100 7.35 0.63 -23.04
CA ALA A 100 7.34 -0.80 -22.77
C ALA A 100 7.70 -1.62 -24.02
N VAL A 101 8.87 -1.37 -24.61
CA VAL A 101 9.51 -2.27 -25.60
C VAL A 101 11.02 -2.12 -25.48
N GLY A 102 11.63 -2.79 -24.50
CA GLY A 102 13.03 -3.27 -24.47
C GLY A 102 14.22 -2.45 -25.02
N GLN A 103 14.07 -1.20 -25.44
CA GLN A 103 15.08 -0.44 -26.15
C GLN A 103 15.07 1.03 -25.72
N SER A 104 16.19 1.37 -25.09
CA SER A 104 16.80 2.67 -24.88
C SER A 104 16.11 3.88 -25.51
N GLY A 105 15.52 4.69 -24.63
CA GLY A 105 15.21 6.09 -24.87
C GLY A 105 15.15 6.85 -23.55
N GLU A 106 16.06 6.56 -22.60
CA GLU A 106 16.15 7.34 -21.36
C GLU A 106 16.57 8.78 -21.69
N THR A 107 15.60 9.68 -21.82
CA THR A 107 15.88 11.12 -21.75
C THR A 107 15.81 11.52 -20.29
N LYS A 108 16.99 11.63 -19.64
CA LYS A 108 17.10 12.26 -18.31
C LYS A 108 17.12 13.77 -18.51
N GLU A 109 15.99 14.42 -18.28
CA GLU A 109 15.93 15.87 -18.17
C GLU A 109 15.77 16.27 -16.69
N THR A 110 16.75 17.00 -16.16
CA THR A 110 16.70 17.53 -14.79
C THR A 110 15.90 18.83 -14.78
N HIS A 111 14.86 18.89 -13.95
CA HIS A 111 13.99 20.07 -13.82
C HIS A 111 13.71 20.36 -12.34
N SER A 112 13.71 21.64 -11.99
CA SER A 112 13.47 22.07 -10.62
C SER A 112 11.99 22.43 -10.42
N PHE A 113 11.28 21.73 -9.53
CA PHE A 113 9.88 22.00 -9.19
C PHE A 113 9.75 23.02 -8.05
N GLN A 114 10.52 24.12 -8.11
CA GLN A 114 10.70 25.10 -7.02
C GLN A 114 9.39 25.68 -6.46
N ASN A 115 8.30 25.61 -7.21
CA ASN A 115 7.01 26.17 -6.82
C ASN A 115 6.14 25.21 -5.98
N MET A 116 6.52 23.94 -5.82
CA MET A 116 5.82 22.99 -4.95
C MET A 116 6.61 22.80 -3.66
N PRO A 117 5.97 22.86 -2.47
CA PRO A 117 6.67 22.75 -1.19
C PRO A 117 6.78 21.31 -0.68
N SER A 118 6.03 20.35 -1.25
CA SER A 118 6.08 18.95 -0.80
C SER A 118 5.59 17.94 -1.85
N LEU A 119 6.02 16.68 -1.71
CA LEU A 119 5.53 15.56 -2.54
C LEU A 119 4.00 15.40 -2.45
N LYS A 120 3.41 15.66 -1.28
CA LYS A 120 1.96 15.63 -1.08
C LYS A 120 1.24 16.61 -2.01
N GLU A 121 1.71 17.86 -2.06
CA GLU A 121 1.13 18.89 -2.91
C GLU A 121 1.34 18.58 -4.39
N PHE A 122 2.50 18.01 -4.73
CA PHE A 122 2.79 17.55 -6.07
C PHE A 122 1.81 16.44 -6.53
N LEU A 123 1.65 15.39 -5.73
CA LEU A 123 0.68 14.31 -6.01
C LEU A 123 -0.75 14.84 -6.06
N GLY A 124 -1.09 15.81 -5.20
CA GLY A 124 -2.40 16.46 -5.21
C GLY A 124 -2.66 17.31 -6.45
N HIS A 125 -1.64 17.98 -6.96
CA HIS A 125 -1.69 18.69 -8.22
C HIS A 125 -1.93 17.72 -9.39
N LEU A 126 -1.18 16.63 -9.46
CA LEU A 126 -1.39 15.58 -10.47
C LEU A 126 -2.80 15.00 -10.39
N SER A 127 -3.29 14.73 -9.18
CA SER A 127 -4.63 14.20 -8.93
C SER A 127 -5.70 15.16 -9.45
N THR A 128 -5.49 16.47 -9.26
CA THR A 128 -6.39 17.52 -9.72
C THR A 128 -6.43 17.63 -11.25
N ILE A 129 -5.27 17.63 -11.91
CA ILE A 129 -5.21 17.87 -13.36
C ILE A 129 -5.60 16.65 -14.20
N PHE A 130 -5.41 15.43 -13.67
CA PHE A 130 -5.74 14.17 -14.35
C PHE A 130 -6.95 13.44 -13.74
N HIS A 131 -7.76 14.14 -12.93
CA HIS A 131 -8.97 13.60 -12.29
C HIS A 131 -8.76 12.25 -11.60
N CYS A 132 -7.55 12.02 -11.09
CA CYS A 132 -7.16 10.76 -10.47
C CYS A 132 -7.55 10.78 -9.00
N LYS A 133 -8.37 9.82 -8.58
CA LYS A 133 -8.84 9.73 -7.19
C LYS A 133 -7.99 8.79 -6.34
N ASN A 134 -7.16 7.96 -6.98
CA ASN A 134 -6.45 6.87 -6.33
C ASN A 134 -4.94 7.08 -6.49
N VAL A 135 -4.26 7.23 -5.36
CA VAL A 135 -2.80 7.30 -5.30
C VAL A 135 -2.34 6.15 -4.43
N ALA A 136 -1.65 5.19 -5.05
CA ALA A 136 -0.94 4.10 -4.43
C ALA A 136 0.46 4.55 -4.01
N ILE A 137 0.87 4.21 -2.78
CA ILE A 137 2.26 4.35 -2.33
C ILE A 137 2.88 2.96 -2.20
N LEU A 138 4.05 2.77 -2.81
CA LEU A 138 4.82 1.53 -2.83
C LEU A 138 6.17 1.72 -2.13
N PRO A 139 6.29 1.38 -0.85
CA PRO A 139 7.60 1.34 -0.18
C PRO A 139 8.46 0.23 -0.80
N LEU A 140 9.70 0.57 -1.11
CA LEU A 140 10.76 -0.30 -1.59
C LEU A 140 11.95 -0.24 -0.62
N HIS A 141 12.99 -1.04 -0.88
CA HIS A 141 14.24 -0.96 -0.13
C HIS A 141 14.86 0.46 -0.23
N GLY A 142 15.37 0.99 0.88
CA GLY A 142 15.86 2.36 0.99
C GLY A 142 14.79 3.37 1.41
N SER A 143 13.52 2.97 1.48
CA SER A 143 12.43 3.86 1.89
C SER A 143 12.41 4.18 3.39
N GLU A 144 13.12 3.38 4.17
CA GLU A 144 13.29 3.50 5.61
C GLU A 144 13.89 4.84 6.05
N GLN A 145 14.66 5.47 5.18
CA GLN A 145 15.26 6.77 5.47
C GLN A 145 14.24 7.91 5.53
N TYR A 146 13.02 7.73 5.01
CA TYR A 146 12.06 8.81 4.84
C TYR A 146 10.91 8.81 5.85
N THR A 147 10.39 10.01 6.15
CA THR A 147 9.13 10.17 6.89
C THR A 147 7.95 10.34 5.95
N TYR A 148 6.90 9.55 6.21
CA TYR A 148 5.66 9.55 5.43
C TYR A 148 4.59 10.50 5.99
N ALA A 149 4.89 11.24 7.07
CA ALA A 149 3.89 12.01 7.81
C ALA A 149 3.09 13.02 6.95
N GLY A 150 3.69 13.55 5.88
CA GLY A 150 3.03 14.46 4.95
C GLY A 150 2.08 13.78 3.96
N LEU A 151 2.36 12.54 3.55
CA LEU A 151 1.59 11.82 2.53
C LEU A 151 0.24 11.33 3.07
N PHE A 152 0.22 10.80 4.28
CA PHE A 152 -0.97 10.19 4.90
C PHE A 152 -2.05 11.18 5.35
N LYS A 153 -1.76 12.50 5.41
CA LYS A 153 -2.74 13.53 5.80
C LYS A 153 -3.54 14.08 4.60
N GLY A 154 -3.91 13.27 3.60
CA GLY A 154 -4.57 13.79 2.40
C GLY A 154 -5.01 12.76 1.35
N ILE A 155 -4.59 13.00 0.11
CA ILE A 155 -5.10 12.42 -1.16
C ILE A 155 -4.76 10.93 -1.33
N VAL A 156 -3.87 10.40 -0.50
CA VAL A 156 -3.47 9.00 -0.49
C VAL A 156 -4.63 8.18 0.07
N ARG A 157 -5.30 7.44 -0.81
CA ARG A 157 -6.41 6.56 -0.43
C ARG A 157 -5.94 5.14 -0.15
N ASN A 158 -4.94 4.65 -0.90
CA ASN A 158 -4.46 3.27 -0.84
C ASN A 158 -2.92 3.26 -0.72
N MET A 159 -2.34 2.35 0.06
CA MET A 159 -0.89 2.14 0.11
C MET A 159 -0.59 0.70 -0.29
N TRP A 160 0.01 0.53 -1.46
CA TRP A 160 0.18 -0.76 -2.13
C TRP A 160 1.63 -1.20 -2.08
N CYS A 161 1.87 -2.40 -1.60
CA CYS A 161 3.01 -3.20 -2.01
C CYS A 161 2.47 -4.47 -2.64
N ASP A 162 2.49 -4.52 -3.97
CA ASP A 162 2.03 -5.62 -4.83
C ASP A 162 0.51 -5.73 -5.12
N THR A 163 0.18 -6.45 -6.20
CA THR A 163 -0.63 -6.01 -7.35
C THR A 163 -2.05 -6.59 -7.45
N THR A 164 -2.69 -7.05 -6.36
CA THR A 164 -3.89 -7.91 -6.51
C THR A 164 -5.26 -7.38 -6.04
N CYS A 165 -5.39 -6.25 -5.33
CA CYS A 165 -6.69 -5.83 -4.78
C CYS A 165 -7.37 -4.71 -5.60
N HIS A 166 -8.23 -5.05 -6.56
CA HIS A 166 -8.69 -4.12 -7.61
C HIS A 166 -9.90 -3.23 -7.28
N ASP A 167 -10.47 -3.26 -6.07
CA ASP A 167 -11.66 -2.45 -5.78
C ASP A 167 -11.69 -1.90 -4.34
N TYR A 168 -12.34 -0.74 -4.22
CA TYR A 168 -12.77 -0.03 -3.00
C TYR A 168 -11.85 1.04 -2.38
N ILE A 169 -12.53 2.00 -1.72
CA ILE A 169 -11.98 3.10 -0.91
C ILE A 169 -11.50 2.52 0.42
N LEU A 170 -10.39 1.77 0.40
CA LEU A 170 -9.87 1.07 1.57
C LEU A 170 -8.48 1.57 1.92
N ARG A 171 -8.24 1.85 3.20
CA ARG A 171 -6.89 2.17 3.70
C ARG A 171 -6.13 0.88 3.95
N ILE A 172 -5.62 0.32 2.86
CA ILE A 172 -4.77 -0.88 2.88
C ILE A 172 -3.32 -0.44 2.98
N LEU A 173 -2.57 -1.10 3.85
CA LEU A 173 -1.11 -1.08 3.87
C LEU A 173 -0.62 -2.45 3.43
N SER A 174 -0.10 -2.57 2.22
CA SER A 174 0.65 -3.78 1.82
C SER A 174 2.16 -3.52 1.86
N LEU A 175 2.96 -4.50 2.27
CA LEU A 175 4.43 -4.40 2.39
C LEU A 175 5.12 -5.68 1.90
N ASP A 176 6.09 -5.56 1.00
CA ASP A 176 6.94 -6.64 0.51
C ASP A 176 8.28 -6.63 1.26
N ASN A 177 8.64 -7.80 1.81
CA ASN A 177 9.61 -7.96 2.91
C ASN A 177 9.20 -7.18 4.17
N ASN A 178 9.81 -7.50 5.30
CA ASN A 178 9.45 -6.90 6.60
C ASN A 178 10.35 -5.66 6.90
N PRO A 179 10.01 -4.43 6.44
CA PRO A 179 10.82 -3.25 6.78
C PRO A 179 10.76 -2.93 8.28
N PHE A 180 9.79 -3.52 9.01
CA PHE A 180 9.68 -3.33 10.44
C PHE A 180 10.89 -3.89 11.19
N GLU A 181 11.55 -4.94 10.71
CA GLU A 181 12.75 -5.48 11.36
C GLU A 181 13.90 -4.47 11.44
N CYS A 182 14.01 -3.56 10.47
CA CYS A 182 15.14 -2.63 10.38
C CYS A 182 14.78 -1.16 10.66
N ASN A 183 13.49 -0.82 10.81
CA ASN A 183 13.09 0.59 10.96
C ASN A 183 11.93 0.83 11.93
N TRP A 184 12.26 1.05 13.20
CA TRP A 184 11.33 1.45 14.27
C TRP A 184 10.60 2.78 13.98
N GLN A 185 11.21 3.70 13.22
CA GLN A 185 10.60 4.99 12.87
C GLN A 185 9.50 4.82 11.82
N PHE A 186 9.71 3.93 10.84
CA PHE A 186 8.65 3.53 9.90
C PHE A 186 7.46 2.97 10.67
N ARG A 187 7.70 2.05 11.62
CA ARG A 187 6.67 1.52 12.53
C ARG A 187 5.90 2.66 13.20
N LYS A 188 6.58 3.55 13.92
CA LYS A 188 5.93 4.67 14.62
C LYS A 188 5.19 5.63 13.68
N SER A 189 5.70 5.80 12.46
CA SER A 189 5.14 6.75 11.49
C SER A 189 3.91 6.23 10.76
N VAL A 190 3.81 4.93 10.51
CA VAL A 190 2.73 4.29 9.74
C VAL A 190 1.65 3.71 10.65
N LEU A 191 2.04 3.07 11.76
CA LEU A 191 1.11 2.40 12.69
C LEU A 191 0.16 3.37 13.40
N LYS A 192 0.45 4.69 13.43
CA LYS A 192 -0.42 5.71 14.03
C LYS A 192 -1.69 6.02 13.21
N TYR A 193 -1.78 5.54 11.97
CA TYR A 193 -2.93 5.82 11.11
C TYR A 193 -3.99 4.73 11.26
N LYS A 194 -5.26 5.14 11.23
CA LYS A 194 -6.39 4.21 11.18
C LYS A 194 -6.44 3.57 9.79
N LEU A 195 -6.03 2.31 9.72
CA LEU A 195 -6.06 1.44 8.54
C LEU A 195 -7.24 0.46 8.63
N ASP A 196 -7.80 0.08 7.48
CA ASP A 196 -8.84 -0.94 7.42
C ASP A 196 -8.23 -2.34 7.24
N ALA A 197 -7.13 -2.43 6.48
CA ALA A 197 -6.44 -3.69 6.24
C ALA A 197 -4.91 -3.54 6.20
N LEU A 198 -4.21 -4.62 6.57
CA LEU A 198 -2.77 -4.76 6.54
C LEU A 198 -2.40 -6.04 5.78
N GLN A 199 -1.48 -5.95 4.83
CA GLN A 199 -0.95 -7.09 4.09
C GLN A 199 0.57 -7.08 4.19
N LEU A 200 1.18 -8.18 4.63
CA LEU A 200 2.61 -8.24 4.88
C LEU A 200 3.19 -9.49 4.21
N TRP A 201 4.15 -9.34 3.32
CA TRP A 201 4.98 -10.45 2.87
C TRP A 201 6.20 -10.53 3.78
N ALA A 202 6.17 -11.43 4.75
CA ALA A 202 7.19 -11.53 5.78
C ALA A 202 7.70 -12.96 5.88
N LYS A 203 9.02 -13.14 5.66
CA LYS A 203 9.69 -14.44 5.84
C LYS A 203 9.73 -14.85 7.30
N THR A 204 10.02 -13.90 8.18
CA THR A 204 10.11 -14.08 9.63
C THR A 204 8.97 -13.37 10.33
N LEU A 205 8.33 -14.10 11.25
CA LEU A 205 7.21 -13.63 12.05
C LEU A 205 7.73 -13.01 13.36
N ASP A 206 8.58 -11.98 13.28
CA ASP A 206 8.86 -11.10 14.44
C ASP A 206 7.99 -9.82 14.40
N ALA A 207 7.09 -9.76 13.42
CA ALA A 207 6.06 -8.75 13.24
C ALA A 207 4.89 -8.82 14.25
N TYR A 208 4.92 -9.70 15.26
CA TYR A 208 3.83 -9.81 16.24
C TYR A 208 3.58 -8.53 17.03
N GLU A 209 4.61 -7.71 17.25
CA GLU A 209 4.43 -6.39 17.88
C GLU A 209 3.45 -5.51 17.09
N ILE A 210 3.46 -5.61 15.75
CA ILE A 210 2.50 -4.92 14.88
C ILE A 210 1.09 -5.46 15.11
N LEU A 211 0.96 -6.77 15.31
CA LEU A 211 -0.33 -7.36 15.66
C LEU A 211 -0.81 -6.81 17.00
N PHE A 212 0.04 -6.62 18.00
CA PHE A 212 -0.42 -6.12 19.30
C PHE A 212 -0.70 -4.61 19.34
N ASP A 213 0.05 -3.83 18.56
CA ASP A 213 0.05 -2.36 18.62
C ASP A 213 -1.04 -1.71 17.74
N MET A 214 -1.70 -2.49 16.89
CA MET A 214 -2.73 -1.99 15.98
C MET A 214 -4.12 -2.52 16.30
N ASP A 215 -5.12 -1.74 15.91
CA ASP A 215 -6.53 -2.14 15.91
C ASP A 215 -7.03 -2.05 14.46
N ILE A 216 -6.80 -3.14 13.71
CA ILE A 216 -7.11 -3.28 12.29
C ILE A 216 -8.21 -4.32 12.11
N LYS A 217 -9.03 -4.17 11.06
CA LYS A 217 -10.10 -5.12 10.73
C LYS A 217 -9.61 -6.34 9.97
N GLN A 218 -8.69 -6.20 9.01
CA GLN A 218 -8.13 -7.33 8.26
C GLN A 218 -6.60 -7.33 8.27
N ILE A 219 -5.99 -8.48 8.54
CA ILE A 219 -4.54 -8.66 8.49
C ILE A 219 -4.21 -9.90 7.66
N ASP A 220 -3.46 -9.76 6.58
CA ASP A 220 -2.94 -10.87 5.78
C ASP A 220 -1.42 -10.91 5.89
N ILE A 221 -0.84 -12.01 6.36
CA ILE A 221 0.62 -12.21 6.42
C ILE A 221 0.99 -13.39 5.52
N LEU A 222 1.77 -13.11 4.47
CA LEU A 222 2.11 -14.02 3.39
C LEU A 222 3.57 -14.43 3.45
N ALA A 223 3.85 -15.62 2.89
CA ALA A 223 5.18 -16.19 2.75
C ALA A 223 5.96 -16.39 4.07
N VAL A 224 5.25 -16.71 5.15
CA VAL A 224 5.86 -17.00 6.45
C VAL A 224 6.67 -18.28 6.36
N GLN A 225 7.97 -18.19 6.68
CA GLN A 225 8.90 -19.33 6.64
C GLN A 225 8.98 -20.08 7.96
N GLN A 226 8.64 -19.46 9.09
CA GLN A 226 8.72 -20.11 10.39
C GLN A 226 7.44 -19.93 11.19
N PHE A 227 6.91 -21.05 11.65
CA PHE A 227 5.86 -21.08 12.66
C PHE A 227 6.39 -20.46 13.96
N SER A 228 5.63 -19.55 14.55
CA SER A 228 6.01 -18.89 15.80
C SER A 228 4.97 -19.16 16.89
N PRO A 229 5.41 -19.59 18.10
CA PRO A 229 4.52 -19.76 19.25
C PRO A 229 3.74 -18.50 19.64
N LYS A 230 4.21 -17.31 19.20
CA LYS A 230 3.53 -16.04 19.42
C LYS A 230 2.12 -15.99 18.78
N LEU A 231 1.80 -16.84 17.80
CA LEU A 231 0.43 -16.93 17.24
C LEU A 231 -0.58 -17.40 18.29
N ASN A 232 -0.25 -18.45 19.04
CA ASN A 232 -1.10 -18.90 20.15
C ASN A 232 -1.28 -17.77 21.18
N PHE A 233 -0.20 -17.08 21.54
CA PHE A 233 -0.26 -15.95 22.46
C PHE A 233 -1.16 -14.83 21.94
N PHE A 234 -1.07 -14.49 20.64
CA PHE A 234 -1.97 -13.53 20.01
C PHE A 234 -3.44 -13.96 20.11
N ILE A 235 -3.76 -15.20 19.75
CA ILE A 235 -5.15 -15.70 19.80
C ILE A 235 -5.68 -15.64 21.24
N ARG A 236 -4.88 -16.04 22.23
CA ARG A 236 -5.27 -15.95 23.64
C ARG A 236 -5.52 -14.50 24.06
N LYS A 237 -4.65 -13.57 23.68
CA LYS A 237 -4.85 -12.13 23.96
C LYS A 237 -6.09 -11.56 23.28
N TRP A 238 -6.39 -12.00 22.05
CA TRP A 238 -7.62 -11.62 21.37
C TRP A 238 -8.87 -12.21 22.08
N ILE A 239 -8.81 -13.46 22.56
CA ILE A 239 -9.89 -14.09 23.36
C ILE A 239 -10.16 -13.32 24.66
N GLU A 240 -9.12 -12.81 25.33
CA GLU A 240 -9.27 -11.96 26.51
C GLU A 240 -9.75 -10.52 26.16
N GLY A 241 -9.85 -10.17 24.87
CA GLY A 241 -10.22 -8.83 24.41
C GLY A 241 -9.13 -7.78 24.57
N GLU A 242 -7.87 -8.20 24.74
CA GLU A 242 -6.74 -7.29 25.00
C GLU A 242 -6.10 -6.69 23.73
N THR A 243 -6.40 -7.24 22.54
CA THR A 243 -5.81 -6.77 21.27
C THR A 243 -6.79 -6.91 20.11
N ASN A 244 -6.63 -6.07 19.08
CA ASN A 244 -7.46 -5.98 17.86
C ASN A 244 -8.94 -6.26 18.11
N VAL A 245 -9.56 -5.42 18.92
CA VAL A 245 -10.98 -5.57 19.27
C VAL A 245 -11.88 -5.49 18.04
N ASN A 246 -11.45 -4.75 17.02
CA ASN A 246 -12.14 -4.57 15.74
C ASN A 246 -11.71 -5.56 14.64
N LEU A 247 -10.91 -6.59 14.97
CA LEU A 247 -10.52 -7.62 14.00
C LEU A 247 -11.77 -8.31 13.42
N GLU A 248 -11.86 -8.35 12.10
CA GLU A 248 -12.80 -9.14 11.31
C GLU A 248 -12.09 -10.36 10.70
N SER A 249 -10.81 -10.25 10.33
CA SER A 249 -10.02 -11.40 9.86
C SER A 249 -8.51 -11.26 10.05
N LEU A 250 -7.84 -12.41 10.25
CA LEU A 250 -6.39 -12.56 10.22
C LEU A 250 -6.03 -13.80 9.39
N VAL A 251 -5.10 -13.66 8.45
CA VAL A 251 -4.56 -14.77 7.65
C VAL A 251 -3.06 -14.85 7.82
N MET A 252 -2.54 -16.07 7.95
CA MET A 252 -1.12 -16.36 7.84
C MET A 252 -0.89 -17.53 6.88
N GLN A 253 -0.03 -17.34 5.87
CA GLN A 253 0.34 -18.39 4.92
C GLN A 253 1.74 -18.94 5.24
N PHE A 254 1.81 -20.24 5.49
CA PHE A 254 3.02 -20.98 5.77
C PHE A 254 3.37 -21.94 4.63
N GLN A 255 4.66 -22.16 4.37
CA GLN A 255 5.06 -23.29 3.53
C GLN A 255 4.84 -24.59 4.29
N GLU A 256 4.18 -25.57 3.68
CA GLU A 256 3.81 -26.83 4.36
C GLU A 256 5.03 -27.59 4.91
N ARG A 257 6.16 -27.53 4.21
CA ARG A 257 7.42 -28.17 4.64
C ARG A 257 8.04 -27.58 5.91
N GLU A 258 7.65 -26.36 6.28
CA GLU A 258 8.20 -25.63 7.44
C GLU A 258 7.31 -25.83 8.69
N LEU A 259 6.16 -26.49 8.54
CA LEU A 259 5.26 -26.78 9.65
C LEU A 259 5.64 -28.12 10.30
N SER A 260 5.60 -28.15 11.64
CA SER A 260 5.66 -29.41 12.37
C SER A 260 4.41 -30.24 12.09
N ALA A 261 4.49 -31.57 12.21
CA ALA A 261 3.32 -32.44 12.00
C ALA A 261 2.13 -32.11 12.93
N ASN A 262 2.41 -31.53 14.10
CA ASN A 262 1.44 -31.18 15.14
C ASN A 262 1.17 -29.66 15.24
N TYR A 263 1.25 -28.94 14.11
CA TYR A 263 1.10 -27.48 14.10
C TYR A 263 -0.28 -27.03 14.62
N GLN A 264 -1.34 -27.81 14.38
CA GLN A 264 -2.71 -27.48 14.82
C GLN A 264 -2.82 -27.53 16.34
N GLU A 265 -2.34 -28.61 16.96
CA GLU A 265 -2.32 -28.79 18.41
C GLU A 265 -1.46 -27.71 19.07
N THR A 266 -0.36 -27.32 18.43
CA THR A 266 0.53 -26.27 18.94
C THR A 266 -0.16 -24.91 18.91
N ILE A 267 -0.88 -24.57 17.85
CA ILE A 267 -1.64 -23.31 17.73
C ILE A 267 -2.79 -23.26 18.73
N LEU A 268 -3.51 -24.36 18.89
CA LEU A 268 -4.72 -24.44 19.72
C LEU A 268 -4.42 -24.79 21.18
N SER A 269 -3.15 -24.95 21.56
CA SER A 269 -2.76 -25.35 22.91
C SER A 269 -3.32 -24.38 23.96
N GLY A 270 -4.10 -24.92 24.91
CA GLY A 270 -4.71 -24.13 25.98
C GLY A 270 -5.81 -23.16 25.53
N ILE A 271 -6.35 -23.33 24.32
CA ILE A 271 -7.51 -22.58 23.81
C ILE A 271 -8.72 -23.52 23.81
N GLU A 272 -9.81 -23.12 24.46
CA GLU A 272 -11.09 -23.82 24.36
C GLU A 272 -11.67 -23.63 22.96
N HIS A 273 -12.03 -24.74 22.31
CA HIS A 273 -12.50 -24.74 20.93
C HIS A 273 -13.44 -25.90 20.63
N GLN A 274 -14.30 -25.72 19.64
CA GLN A 274 -15.20 -26.74 19.12
C GLN A 274 -14.88 -27.04 17.66
N VAL A 275 -14.77 -28.33 17.29
CA VAL A 275 -14.61 -28.72 15.88
C VAL A 275 -15.91 -28.44 15.11
N VAL A 276 -15.79 -27.80 13.95
CA VAL A 276 -16.93 -27.47 13.09
C VAL A 276 -16.69 -27.93 11.65
N SER A 277 -17.78 -28.15 10.92
CA SER A 277 -17.76 -28.58 9.51
C SER A 277 -18.47 -27.62 8.56
N GLU A 278 -19.08 -26.55 9.10
CA GLU A 278 -19.84 -25.59 8.32
C GLU A 278 -18.96 -24.72 7.44
N LYS A 279 -19.46 -24.44 6.24
CA LYS A 279 -18.84 -23.58 5.24
C LYS A 279 -19.55 -22.23 5.20
N GLU A 280 -19.65 -21.54 6.33
CA GLU A 280 -20.07 -20.14 6.29
C GLU A 280 -19.10 -19.37 5.39
N GLU A 281 -19.65 -18.66 4.40
CA GLU A 281 -18.86 -17.85 3.50
C GLU A 281 -18.51 -16.53 4.19
N PHE A 282 -17.21 -16.25 4.24
CA PHE A 282 -16.70 -14.98 4.73
C PHE A 282 -16.24 -14.15 3.54
N GLU A 283 -16.75 -12.91 3.45
CA GLU A 283 -16.28 -11.95 2.47
C GLU A 283 -15.27 -10.99 3.13
N PRO A 284 -13.97 -11.07 2.77
CA PRO A 284 -12.95 -10.21 3.35
C PRO A 284 -13.11 -8.77 2.85
N ILE A 285 -12.61 -7.82 3.65
CA ILE A 285 -12.58 -6.39 3.30
C ILE A 285 -11.76 -6.17 2.02
N CYS A 286 -10.60 -6.83 1.92
CA CYS A 286 -9.82 -6.89 0.68
C CYS A 286 -9.70 -8.35 0.23
N LYS A 287 -10.11 -8.62 -1.02
CA LYS A 287 -9.93 -9.91 -1.67
C LYS A 287 -8.48 -10.05 -2.10
N SER A 288 -7.73 -10.81 -1.32
CA SER A 288 -6.33 -11.16 -1.60
C SER A 288 -6.21 -12.63 -1.95
N ILE A 289 -5.07 -13.04 -2.52
CA ILE A 289 -4.80 -14.41 -2.98
C ILE A 289 -5.22 -15.49 -1.95
N PRO A 290 -4.97 -15.33 -0.63
CA PRO A 290 -5.44 -16.30 0.36
C PRO A 290 -6.95 -16.55 0.43
N TRP A 291 -7.77 -15.60 0.00
CA TRP A 291 -9.22 -15.67 0.10
C TRP A 291 -9.89 -16.22 -1.15
N GLU A 292 -9.27 -16.04 -2.33
CA GLU A 292 -9.87 -16.43 -3.61
C GLU A 292 -9.56 -17.88 -4.01
N LEU A 293 -8.37 -18.37 -3.67
CA LEU A 293 -7.90 -19.67 -4.14
C LEU A 293 -7.98 -20.70 -3.01
N LEU A 294 -8.40 -21.94 -3.29
CA LEU A 294 -8.54 -22.99 -2.29
C LEU A 294 -8.46 -24.37 -2.95
N ASP A 295 -7.59 -25.24 -2.44
CA ASP A 295 -7.54 -26.65 -2.86
C ASP A 295 -8.41 -27.51 -1.94
N SER A 296 -8.21 -27.38 -0.63
CA SER A 296 -8.91 -28.19 0.37
C SER A 296 -8.95 -27.51 1.73
N VAL A 297 -10.04 -27.70 2.48
CA VAL A 297 -10.08 -27.36 3.92
C VAL A 297 -9.47 -28.50 4.72
N VAL A 298 -8.56 -28.18 5.64
CA VAL A 298 -7.87 -29.15 6.49
C VAL A 298 -8.62 -29.35 7.81
N ALA A 299 -8.94 -28.25 8.50
CA ALA A 299 -9.66 -28.29 9.77
C ALA A 299 -10.31 -26.94 10.06
N MET A 300 -11.39 -26.94 10.86
CA MET A 300 -12.08 -25.74 11.32
C MET A 300 -12.48 -25.87 12.78
N TYR A 301 -12.30 -24.77 13.51
CA TYR A 301 -12.54 -24.71 14.95
C TYR A 301 -13.19 -23.38 15.34
N ASP A 302 -14.28 -23.43 16.08
CA ASP A 302 -14.89 -22.25 16.67
C ASP A 302 -14.29 -21.94 18.04
N ILE A 303 -14.00 -20.67 18.27
CA ILE A 303 -13.56 -20.08 19.53
C ILE A 303 -14.46 -18.88 19.85
N ARG A 304 -14.44 -18.42 21.11
CA ARG A 304 -15.20 -17.23 21.54
C ARG A 304 -14.34 -16.26 22.32
N ARG A 305 -14.59 -14.98 22.09
CA ARG A 305 -14.01 -13.89 22.88
C ARG A 305 -14.80 -13.69 24.17
N LYS A 306 -14.11 -13.61 25.31
CA LYS A 306 -14.73 -13.56 26.64
C LYS A 306 -15.44 -12.25 26.95
N THR A 307 -14.99 -11.15 26.36
CA THR A 307 -15.49 -9.82 26.70
C THR A 307 -16.85 -9.50 26.09
N ASP A 308 -17.16 -10.07 24.92
CA ASP A 308 -18.38 -9.79 24.16
C ASP A 308 -19.01 -11.02 23.48
N GLU A 309 -18.55 -12.23 23.82
CA GLU A 309 -19.02 -13.51 23.28
C GLU A 309 -18.94 -13.61 21.74
N ARG A 310 -18.17 -12.74 21.07
CA ARG A 310 -18.01 -12.83 19.62
C ARG A 310 -17.39 -14.16 19.22
N ARG A 311 -18.07 -14.85 18.31
CA ARG A 311 -17.60 -16.08 17.69
C ARG A 311 -16.51 -15.77 16.68
N ALA A 312 -15.45 -16.55 16.70
CA ALA A 312 -14.50 -16.60 15.60
C ALA A 312 -14.21 -18.04 15.19
N THR A 313 -14.01 -18.25 13.89
CA THR A 313 -13.63 -19.54 13.34
C THR A 313 -12.16 -19.51 12.94
N ILE A 314 -11.37 -20.40 13.53
CA ILE A 314 -10.04 -20.75 13.06
C ILE A 314 -10.19 -21.80 11.96
N LYS A 315 -9.77 -21.45 10.75
CA LYS A 315 -9.77 -22.32 9.58
C LYS A 315 -8.34 -22.57 9.12
N PHE A 316 -8.00 -23.85 8.98
CA PHE A 316 -6.82 -24.30 8.28
C PHE A 316 -7.23 -24.79 6.90
N ASP A 317 -6.62 -24.23 5.87
CA ASP A 317 -6.84 -24.69 4.51
C ASP A 317 -5.53 -24.76 3.72
N ARG A 318 -5.56 -25.50 2.60
CA ARG A 318 -4.43 -25.72 1.72
C ARG A 318 -4.67 -25.03 0.39
N PHE A 319 -3.63 -24.39 -0.12
CA PHE A 319 -3.56 -23.96 -1.51
C PHE A 319 -2.12 -24.13 -2.01
N SER A 320 -1.96 -24.88 -3.09
CA SER A 320 -0.66 -25.32 -3.59
C SER A 320 0.15 -26.00 -2.47
N ARG A 321 1.43 -25.65 -2.30
CA ARG A 321 2.33 -26.18 -1.25
C ARG A 321 2.30 -25.37 0.05
N ALA A 322 1.21 -24.66 0.31
CA ALA A 322 1.06 -23.80 1.46
C ALA A 322 -0.15 -24.18 2.31
N ILE A 323 0.03 -24.08 3.63
CA ILE A 323 -1.05 -24.16 4.62
C ILE A 323 -1.34 -22.74 5.08
N ARG A 324 -2.62 -22.38 5.12
CA ARG A 324 -3.08 -21.07 5.57
C ARG A 324 -3.86 -21.23 6.86
N PHE A 325 -3.43 -20.49 7.87
CA PHE A 325 -4.21 -20.23 9.06
C PHE A 325 -5.10 -19.02 8.78
N LYS A 326 -6.38 -19.11 9.09
CA LYS A 326 -7.33 -18.00 9.01
C LYS A 326 -8.09 -17.93 10.32
N LEU A 327 -8.10 -16.77 10.97
CA LEU A 327 -9.01 -16.44 12.05
C LEU A 327 -10.07 -15.50 11.47
N ILE A 328 -11.33 -15.93 11.49
CA ILE A 328 -12.47 -15.20 10.93
C ILE A 328 -13.39 -14.82 12.08
N VAL A 329 -13.66 -13.53 12.29
CA VAL A 329 -14.51 -13.05 13.38
C VAL A 329 -15.89 -12.70 12.82
N TRP A 330 -16.92 -13.35 13.35
CA TRP A 330 -18.30 -13.17 12.90
C TRP A 330 -18.99 -12.01 13.63
N LYS A 331 -19.92 -11.37 12.92
CA LYS A 331 -20.68 -10.21 13.42
C LYS A 331 -21.90 -10.61 14.22
#